data_AF-A0A1Y3EU79-F1
#
_entry.id   AF-A0A1Y3EU79-F1
#
_cell.length_a   1.000
_cell.length_b   1.000
_cell.length_c   1.000
_cell.angle_alpha   90.00
_cell.angle_beta   90.00
_cell.angle_gamma   90.00
#
_symmetry.space_group_name_H-M   'P 1'
#
loop_
_entity.id
_entity.type
_entity.pdbx_description
1 polymer ?
#
loop_
_entity_poly.entity_id
_entity_poly.type
_entity_poly.pdbx_seq_one_letter_code
_entity_poly.pdbx_strand_id
1 'polypeptide(L)'
;SNISWNPVTVGEECVLCVKLQSLNLRQDSRAYAPKFPKAKHESWFLVLGCIDSGEILALRRVASFLSQTIVNLSFTAPRTVGRCICTLYLMSDSYIGLDQQYDNT
;
A
#
# COMPACT_ATOMS: atom_id res chain seq x y z
N SER A 1 6.24 23.91 -8.37
CA SER A 1 6.23 23.11 -7.13
C SER A 1 7.64 22.67 -6.83
N ASN A 2 8.18 22.97 -5.65
CA ASN A 2 9.52 22.51 -5.24
C ASN A 2 9.38 21.07 -4.74
N ILE A 3 10.02 20.13 -5.43
CA ILE A 3 10.08 18.72 -5.02
C ILE A 3 11.17 18.60 -3.94
N SER A 4 10.81 18.12 -2.75
CA SER A 4 11.74 17.87 -1.65
C SER A 4 12.05 16.38 -1.54
N TRP A 5 13.28 15.99 -1.92
CA TRP A 5 13.74 14.62 -1.81
C TRP A 5 14.16 14.29 -0.37
N ASN A 6 13.80 13.12 0.11
CA ASN A 6 14.27 12.60 1.39
C ASN A 6 15.62 11.87 1.18
N PRO A 7 16.72 12.33 1.79
CA PRO A 7 18.00 11.64 1.68
C PRO A 7 17.93 10.32 2.47
N VAL A 8 18.36 9.23 1.84
CA VAL A 8 18.39 7.88 2.43
C VAL A 8 19.71 7.22 2.05
N THR A 9 20.31 6.48 2.99
CA THR A 9 21.54 5.73 2.71
C THR A 9 21.21 4.44 1.96
N VAL A 10 22.04 4.09 0.98
CA VAL A 10 21.89 2.83 0.24
C VAL A 10 21.90 1.64 1.21
N GLY A 11 20.88 0.78 1.10
CA GLY A 11 20.75 -0.40 1.97
C GLY A 11 20.26 -0.11 3.39
N GLU A 12 19.84 1.13 3.69
CA GLU A 12 19.26 1.50 4.98
C GLU A 12 17.85 0.92 5.16
N GLU A 13 17.55 0.43 6.36
CA GLU A 13 16.20 -0.01 6.71
C GLU A 13 15.29 1.20 6.92
N CYS A 14 14.23 1.29 6.12
CA CYS A 14 13.27 2.38 6.11
C CYS A 14 11.89 1.89 6.54
N VAL A 15 11.09 2.81 7.09
CA VAL A 15 9.69 2.55 7.43
C VAL A 15 8.79 3.60 6.81
N LEU A 16 7.88 3.16 5.93
CA LEU A 16 6.79 3.99 5.42
C LEU A 16 5.55 3.80 6.30
N CYS A 17 5.13 4.86 6.98
CA CYS A 17 3.92 4.90 7.79
C CYS A 17 2.72 5.30 6.91
N VAL A 18 1.80 4.36 6.67
CA VAL A 18 0.62 4.57 5.84
C VAL A 18 -0.62 4.68 6.72
N LYS A 19 -1.28 5.84 6.70
CA LYS A 19 -2.57 6.03 7.34
C LYS A 19 -3.69 5.75 6.34
N LEU A 20 -4.48 4.72 6.60
CA LEU A 20 -5.66 4.38 5.82
C LEU A 20 -6.92 4.92 6.53
N GLN A 21 -7.85 5.47 5.74
CA GLN A 21 -9.13 5.95 6.22
C GLN A 21 -10.25 5.43 5.33
N SER A 22 -11.24 4.78 5.93
CA SER A 22 -12.47 4.39 5.25
C SER A 22 -13.41 5.59 5.23
N LEU A 23 -13.85 5.98 4.04
CA LEU A 23 -14.88 7.01 3.88
C LEU A 23 -16.28 6.45 4.09
N ASN A 24 -16.43 5.13 4.03
CA ASN A 24 -17.69 4.42 4.23
C ASN A 24 -17.63 3.62 5.53
N LEU A 25 -18.34 4.10 6.56
CA LEU A 25 -18.45 3.42 7.85
C LEU A 25 -19.42 2.24 7.76
N ARG A 26 -19.00 1.15 7.09
CA ARG A 26 -19.77 -0.11 7.09
C ARG A 26 -19.43 -0.90 8.34
N GLN A 27 -20.45 -1.31 9.11
CA GLN A 27 -20.26 -2.21 10.26
C GLN A 27 -19.92 -3.64 9.86
N ASP A 28 -20.24 -4.04 8.62
CA ASP A 28 -19.99 -5.38 8.10
C ASP A 28 -18.74 -5.38 7.21
N SER A 29 -17.79 -6.27 7.53
CA SER A 29 -16.54 -6.47 6.78
C SER A 29 -16.68 -7.49 5.66
N ARG A 30 -17.88 -8.04 5.43
CA ARG A 30 -18.12 -9.02 4.36
C ARG A 30 -18.14 -8.35 2.99
N ALA A 31 -17.35 -8.90 2.08
CA ALA A 31 -17.38 -8.50 0.69
C ALA A 31 -18.68 -8.95 0.04
N TYR A 32 -19.30 -8.09 -0.78
CA TYR A 32 -20.41 -8.46 -1.62
C TYR A 32 -19.89 -9.22 -2.85
N ALA A 33 -19.90 -10.55 -2.77
CA ALA A 33 -19.40 -11.43 -3.82
C ALA A 33 -20.39 -12.59 -4.10
N PRO A 34 -21.53 -12.35 -4.78
CA PRO A 34 -22.60 -13.33 -4.95
C PRO A 34 -22.20 -14.56 -5.79
N LYS A 35 -21.14 -14.46 -6.59
CA LYS A 35 -20.59 -15.55 -7.39
C LYS A 35 -19.45 -16.29 -6.70
N PHE A 36 -19.03 -15.85 -5.51
CA PHE A 36 -17.99 -16.52 -4.74
C PHE A 36 -18.65 -17.53 -3.77
N PRO A 37 -18.24 -18.81 -3.78
CA PRO A 37 -18.96 -19.88 -3.09
C PRO A 37 -18.85 -19.85 -1.56
N LYS A 38 -17.99 -18.99 -1.00
CA LYS A 38 -17.72 -18.90 0.44
C LYS A 38 -17.94 -17.48 0.95
N ALA A 39 -18.19 -17.32 2.23
CA ALA A 39 -18.11 -15.99 2.85
C ALA A 39 -16.70 -15.41 2.66
N LYS A 40 -16.63 -14.13 2.28
CA LYS A 40 -15.38 -13.41 2.06
C LYS A 40 -15.39 -12.16 2.91
N HIS A 41 -14.31 -11.92 3.65
CA HIS A 41 -14.05 -10.63 4.28
C HIS A 41 -13.23 -9.77 3.34
N GLU A 42 -13.60 -8.50 3.24
CA GLU A 42 -12.85 -7.48 2.52
C GLU A 42 -11.44 -7.38 3.09
N SER A 43 -10.45 -7.28 2.21
CA SER A 43 -9.09 -6.96 2.61
C SER A 43 -8.33 -6.27 1.49
N TRP A 44 -7.19 -5.73 1.86
CA TRP A 44 -6.39 -4.88 1.01
C TRP A 44 -4.93 -5.33 1.05
N PHE A 45 -4.23 -5.16 -0.06
CA PHE A 45 -2.79 -5.25 -0.14
C PHE A 45 -2.22 -3.84 -0.24
N LEU A 46 -1.31 -3.50 0.68
CA LEU A 46 -0.42 -2.37 0.51
C LEU A 46 0.88 -2.87 -0.13
N VAL A 47 1.23 -2.32 -1.28
CA VAL A 47 2.42 -2.70 -2.04
C VAL A 47 3.26 -1.45 -2.26
N LEU A 48 4.48 -1.46 -1.75
CA LEU A 48 5.47 -0.44 -2.07
C LEU A 48 6.42 -1.03 -3.11
N GLY A 49 6.60 -0.36 -4.24
CA GLY A 49 7.49 -0.79 -5.31
C GLY A 49 8.30 0.34 -5.91
N CYS A 50 9.33 -0.02 -6.65
CA CYS A 50 10.08 0.87 -7.52
C CYS A 50 9.77 0.50 -8.96
N ILE A 51 9.13 1.40 -9.71
CA ILE A 51 8.73 1.15 -11.10
C ILE A 51 9.96 0.99 -11.99
N ASP A 52 11.00 1.80 -11.75
CA ASP A 52 12.21 1.83 -12.57
C ASP A 52 12.97 0.50 -12.53
N SER A 53 13.01 -0.18 -11.37
CA SER A 53 13.63 -1.50 -11.24
C SER A 53 12.65 -2.66 -11.42
N GLY A 54 11.33 -2.41 -11.36
CA GLY A 54 10.31 -3.44 -11.35
C GLY A 54 10.28 -4.27 -10.05
N GLU A 55 10.86 -3.74 -8.95
CA GLU A 55 10.97 -4.46 -7.68
C GLU A 55 9.86 -4.07 -6.70
N ILE A 56 9.40 -5.06 -5.92
CA ILE A 56 8.54 -4.84 -4.76
C ILE A 56 9.44 -4.66 -3.53
N LEU A 57 9.39 -3.48 -2.94
CA LEU A 57 10.15 -3.09 -1.74
C LEU A 57 9.46 -3.57 -0.45
N ALA A 58 8.12 -3.51 -0.40
CA ALA A 58 7.34 -4.05 0.71
C ALA A 58 5.96 -4.53 0.26
N LEU A 59 5.43 -5.56 0.93
CA LEU A 59 4.08 -6.05 0.75
C LEU A 59 3.45 -6.33 2.11
N ARG A 60 2.25 -5.79 2.36
CA ARG A 60 1.49 -6.08 3.57
C ARG A 60 0.01 -6.25 3.27
N ARG A 61 -0.57 -7.34 3.79
CA ARG A 61 -2.02 -7.53 3.78
C ARG A 61 -2.66 -6.82 4.97
N VAL A 62 -3.73 -6.08 4.71
CA VAL A 62 -4.50 -5.31 5.68
C VAL A 62 -5.93 -5.84 5.66
N ALA A 63 -6.39 -6.37 6.78
CA ALA A 63 -7.80 -6.79 6.92
C ALA A 63 -8.73 -5.56 6.88
N SER A 64 -10.03 -5.78 6.62
CA SER A 64 -11.04 -4.74 6.72
C SER A 64 -10.93 -3.92 8.02
N PHE A 65 -11.09 -2.60 7.91
CA PHE A 65 -11.05 -1.65 9.02
C PHE A 65 -12.25 -0.70 8.92
N LEU A 66 -12.81 -0.30 10.07
CA LEU A 66 -14.08 0.44 10.10
C LEU A 66 -13.92 1.94 9.81
N SER A 67 -12.90 2.58 10.38
CA SER A 67 -12.71 4.04 10.30
C SER A 67 -11.32 4.40 9.81
N GLN A 68 -10.29 4.09 10.58
CA GLN A 68 -8.91 4.34 10.22
C GLN A 68 -7.99 3.26 10.78
N THR A 69 -6.85 3.08 10.12
CA THR A 69 -5.76 2.25 10.64
C THR A 69 -4.43 2.80 10.16
N ILE A 70 -3.37 2.53 10.92
CA ILE A 70 -1.99 2.89 10.55
C ILE A 70 -1.23 1.60 10.29
N VAL A 71 -0.57 1.54 9.15
CA VAL A 71 0.18 0.39 8.69
C VAL A 71 1.60 0.80 8.38
N ASN A 72 2.56 0.17 9.06
CA ASN A 72 3.98 0.38 8.80
C ASN A 72 4.46 -0.63 7.75
N LEU A 73 5.06 -0.13 6.67
CA LEU A 73 5.77 -0.93 5.68
C LEU A 73 7.27 -0.76 5.91
N SER A 74 7.93 -1.82 6.35
CA SER A 74 9.39 -1.87 6.47
C SER A 74 9.98 -2.34 5.14
N PHE A 75 11.00 -1.64 4.65
CA PHE A 75 11.70 -1.98 3.43
C PHE A 75 13.16 -1.52 3.49
N THR A 76 14.02 -2.20 2.75
CA THR A 76 15.40 -1.77 2.57
C THR A 76 15.48 -0.77 1.41
N ALA A 77 16.16 0.35 1.61
CA ALA A 77 16.40 1.33 0.57
C ALA A 77 17.09 0.68 -0.65
N PRO A 78 16.72 1.07 -1.89
CA PRO A 78 17.31 0.50 -3.11
C PRO A 78 18.84 0.54 -3.09
N ARG A 79 19.46 -0.50 -3.66
CA ARG A 79 20.93 -0.64 -3.69
C ARG A 79 21.63 0.32 -4.66
N THR A 80 20.86 0.97 -5.53
CA THR A 80 21.37 1.87 -6.56
C THR A 80 21.38 3.31 -6.05
N VAL A 81 22.52 3.97 -6.16
CA VAL A 81 22.64 5.41 -5.84
C VAL A 81 21.90 6.22 -6.90
N GLY A 82 21.02 7.12 -6.47
CA GLY A 82 20.31 8.02 -7.37
C GLY A 82 18.95 8.43 -6.82
N ARG A 83 18.19 9.13 -7.66
CA ARG A 83 16.77 9.39 -7.38
C ARG A 83 15.99 8.11 -7.66
N CYS A 84 15.21 7.68 -6.68
CA CYS A 84 14.30 6.55 -6.81
C CYS A 84 12.91 7.03 -6.46
N ILE A 85 11.96 6.82 -7.36
CA ILE A 85 10.55 7.10 -7.10
C ILE A 85 9.92 5.80 -6.60
N CYS A 86 9.42 5.83 -5.37
CA CYS A 86 8.69 4.71 -4.80
C CYS A 86 7.19 4.93 -5.00
N THR A 87 6.51 3.92 -5.53
CA THR A 87 5.07 3.94 -5.74
C THR A 87 4.39 3.03 -4.72
N LEU A 88 3.41 3.58 -4.02
CA LEU A 88 2.55 2.86 -3.09
C LEU A 88 1.22 2.53 -3.78
N TYR A 89 0.89 1.25 -3.83
CA TYR A 89 -0.40 0.74 -4.26
C TYR A 89 -1.23 0.27 -3.07
N LEU A 90 -2.50 0.64 -3.05
CA LEU A 90 -3.53 0.03 -2.22
C LEU A 90 -4.44 -0.77 -3.15
N MET A 91 -4.40 -2.10 -3.08
CA MET A 91 -5.17 -2.98 -3.95
C MET A 91 -6.21 -3.78 -3.17
N SER A 92 -7.43 -3.85 -3.66
CA SER A 92 -8.49 -4.69 -3.09
C SER A 92 -8.30 -6.15 -3.51
N ASP A 93 -8.49 -7.08 -2.58
CA ASP A 93 -8.53 -8.51 -2.92
C ASP A 93 -9.93 -9.03 -3.29
N SER A 94 -10.94 -8.15 -3.23
CA SER A 94 -12.36 -8.52 -3.31
C SER A 94 -13.14 -7.73 -4.37
N TYR A 95 -12.65 -6.57 -4.80
CA TYR A 95 -13.32 -5.72 -5.78
C TYR A 95 -12.36 -5.21 -6.85
N ILE A 96 -12.86 -5.09 -8.08
CA ILE A 96 -12.12 -4.48 -9.19
C ILE A 96 -12.46 -2.99 -9.23
N GLY A 97 -11.46 -2.15 -9.50
CA GLY A 97 -11.64 -0.69 -9.67
C GLY A 97 -11.65 0.12 -8.39
N LEU A 98 -11.30 -0.48 -7.25
CA LEU A 98 -11.09 0.22 -5.98
C LEU A 98 -9.60 0.42 -5.65
N ASP A 99 -8.71 0.03 -6.55
CA ASP A 99 -7.27 0.13 -6.36
C ASP A 99 -6.80 1.59 -6.49
N GLN A 100 -5.82 1.98 -5.67
CA GLN A 100 -5.26 3.34 -5.65
C GLN A 100 -3.75 3.28 -5.80
N GLN A 101 -3.18 4.27 -6.48
CA GLN A 101 -1.75 4.45 -6.66
C GLN A 101 -1.34 5.83 -6.13
N TYR A 102 -0.24 5.86 -5.38
CA TYR A 102 0.38 7.08 -4.86
C TYR A 102 1.88 7.04 -5.15
N ASP A 103 2.36 8.01 -5.91
CA ASP A 103 3.78 8.17 -6.17
C ASP A 103 4.38 9.12 -5.12
N ASN A 104 5.39 8.66 -4.37
CA ASN A 104 6.12 9.51 -3.46
C ASN A 104 7.22 10.24 -4.25
N THR A 105 7.08 11.56 -4.38
CA THR A 105 8.05 12.45 -5.05
C THR A 105 9.35 12.59 -4.29
#